data_AF-A0A7S3EUB7-F1
#
_entry.id   AF-A0A7S3EUB7-F1
#
_cell.length_a   1.000
_cell.length_b   1.000
_cell.length_c   1.000
_cell.angle_alpha   90.00
_cell.angle_beta   90.00
_cell.angle_gamma   90.00
#
_symmetry.space_group_name_H-M   'P 1'
#
loop_
_entity.id
_entity.type
_entity.pdbx_description
1 polymer ?
#
loop_
_entity_poly.entity_id
_entity_poly.type
_entity_poly.pdbx_seq_one_letter_code
_entity_poly.pdbx_strand_id
1 'polypeptide(L)'
;MKPDWDKLAEEFKDSSTVLIADVDCTADGKPLCEKHGVSGYPTIKSFPQGSDEGEDYKGGRDLDTLRKHAESLGPACSVDRKDLCSPSMLEALEKYEAMSQARRDAKLIKLKNAIKKAEDKHETLQKGLSSQYEASNQKLEALREKLKPDIKLMNHAIKLMNHAATPKE
;
A
#
# COMPACT_ATOMS: atom_id res chain seq x y z
N MET A 1 -9.88 -1.60 -12.68
CA MET A 1 -9.13 -0.33 -12.64
C MET A 1 -8.72 0.14 -14.03
N LYS A 2 -8.03 -0.65 -14.86
CA LYS A 2 -7.54 -0.21 -16.18
C LYS A 2 -8.57 0.57 -17.04
N PRO A 3 -9.84 0.12 -17.20
CA PRO A 3 -10.80 0.88 -18.00
C PRO A 3 -11.15 2.26 -17.44
N ASP A 4 -11.22 2.40 -16.11
CA ASP A 4 -11.51 3.70 -15.46
C ASP A 4 -10.27 4.60 -15.47
N TRP A 5 -9.08 4.02 -15.33
CA TRP A 5 -7.82 4.75 -15.45
C TRP A 5 -7.62 5.33 -16.85
N ASP A 6 -7.95 4.57 -17.89
CA ASP A 6 -7.84 5.01 -19.29
C ASP A 6 -8.81 6.15 -19.59
N LYS A 7 -10.04 6.08 -19.08
CA LYS A 7 -11.00 7.19 -19.19
C LYS A 7 -10.53 8.44 -18.45
N LEU A 8 -9.97 8.26 -17.24
CA LEU A 8 -9.41 9.37 -16.48
C LEU A 8 -8.25 10.03 -17.25
N ALA A 9 -7.34 9.23 -17.83
CA ALA A 9 -6.24 9.76 -18.62
C ALA A 9 -6.74 10.55 -19.84
N GLU A 10 -7.78 10.07 -20.51
CA GLU A 10 -8.41 10.79 -21.63
C GLU A 10 -9.08 12.11 -21.18
N GLU A 11 -9.79 12.12 -20.05
CA GLU A 11 -10.41 13.34 -19.50
C GLU A 11 -9.39 14.42 -19.12
N PHE A 12 -8.18 14.02 -18.71
CA PHE A 12 -7.12 14.92 -18.26
C PHE A 12 -6.01 15.16 -19.30
N LYS A 13 -6.13 14.63 -20.52
CA LYS A 13 -5.07 14.70 -21.54
C LYS A 13 -4.62 16.13 -21.90
N ASP A 14 -5.56 17.08 -21.83
CA ASP A 14 -5.35 18.49 -22.16
C ASP A 14 -5.21 19.36 -20.88
N SER A 15 -5.13 18.74 -19.71
CA SER A 15 -4.97 19.45 -18.44
C SER A 15 -3.58 20.08 -18.34
N SER A 16 -3.53 21.37 -18.03
CA SER A 16 -2.26 22.08 -17.79
C SER A 16 -1.73 21.91 -16.36
N THR A 17 -2.50 21.27 -15.47
CA THR A 17 -2.18 21.19 -14.03
C THR A 17 -1.99 19.77 -13.53
N VAL A 18 -2.53 18.76 -14.21
CA VAL A 18 -2.50 17.37 -13.75
C VAL A 18 -2.17 16.45 -14.93
N LEU A 19 -1.15 15.60 -14.75
CA LEU A 19 -0.80 14.54 -15.69
C LEU A 19 -1.20 13.20 -15.09
N ILE A 20 -1.98 12.42 -15.83
CA ILE A 20 -2.29 11.02 -15.50
C ILE A 20 -1.36 10.14 -16.34
N ALA A 21 -0.56 9.31 -15.67
CA ALA A 21 0.40 8.43 -16.32
C ALA A 21 0.42 7.06 -15.65
N ASP A 22 0.71 6.02 -16.41
CA ASP A 22 1.01 4.68 -15.92
C ASP A 22 2.46 4.30 -16.20
N VAL A 23 2.99 3.41 -15.36
CA VAL A 23 4.36 2.90 -15.46
C VAL A 23 4.30 1.38 -15.36
N ASP A 24 4.88 0.69 -16.35
CA ASP A 24 5.07 -0.75 -16.27
C ASP A 24 6.26 -1.09 -15.36
N CYS A 25 5.94 -1.37 -14.10
CA CYS A 25 6.91 -1.79 -13.09
C CYS A 25 7.45 -3.22 -13.27
N THR A 26 6.97 -3.97 -14.27
CA THR A 26 7.46 -5.32 -14.59
C THR A 26 8.51 -5.33 -15.71
N ALA A 27 8.62 -4.24 -16.45
CA ALA A 27 9.59 -4.03 -17.53
C ALA A 27 10.56 -2.88 -17.18
N ASP A 28 10.77 -1.95 -18.09
CA ASP A 28 11.76 -0.87 -17.97
C ASP A 28 11.46 0.11 -16.83
N GLY A 29 10.21 0.17 -16.35
CA GLY A 29 9.79 1.03 -15.24
C GLY A 29 10.19 0.50 -13.86
N LYS A 30 10.71 -0.74 -13.76
CA LYS A 30 11.04 -1.36 -12.47
C LYS A 30 11.93 -0.51 -11.56
N PRO A 31 13.04 0.11 -12.02
CA PRO A 31 13.89 0.93 -11.15
C PRO A 31 13.16 2.15 -10.59
N LEU A 32 12.23 2.74 -11.36
CA LEU A 32 11.41 3.86 -10.90
C LEU A 32 10.43 3.40 -9.82
N CYS A 33 9.78 2.26 -10.03
CA CYS A 33 8.83 1.70 -9.08
C CYS A 33 9.53 1.29 -7.76
N GLU A 34 10.72 0.70 -7.82
CA GLU A 34 11.55 0.41 -6.65
C GLU A 34 11.98 1.69 -5.93
N LYS A 35 12.42 2.72 -6.65
CA LYS A 35 12.79 4.03 -6.08
C LYS A 35 11.65 4.66 -5.28
N HIS A 36 10.40 4.47 -5.73
CA HIS A 36 9.21 5.01 -5.07
C HIS A 36 8.51 4.00 -4.15
N GLY A 37 9.14 2.87 -3.83
CA GLY A 37 8.64 1.91 -2.83
C GLY A 37 7.38 1.14 -3.26
N VAL A 38 7.18 0.92 -4.56
CA VAL A 38 6.06 0.14 -5.07
C VAL A 38 6.33 -1.36 -4.86
N SER A 39 5.60 -1.98 -3.93
CA SER A 39 5.76 -3.40 -3.55
C SER A 39 4.60 -4.31 -3.97
N GLY A 40 3.55 -3.75 -4.59
CA GLY A 40 2.40 -4.50 -5.08
C GLY A 40 1.62 -3.73 -6.14
N TYR A 41 0.90 -4.45 -7.00
CA TYR A 41 0.18 -3.86 -8.13
C TYR A 41 -1.34 -4.06 -8.04
N PRO A 42 -2.15 -3.10 -8.50
CA PRO A 42 -1.75 -1.73 -8.87
C PRO A 42 -1.55 -0.84 -7.64
N THR A 43 -0.59 0.08 -7.73
CA THR A 43 -0.32 1.15 -6.74
C THR A 43 -0.45 2.49 -7.44
N ILE A 44 -1.21 3.42 -6.84
CA ILE A 44 -1.41 4.77 -7.35
C ILE A 44 -0.67 5.72 -6.41
N LYS A 45 0.13 6.62 -6.99
CA LYS A 45 0.82 7.68 -6.27
C LYS A 45 0.55 9.02 -6.95
N SER A 46 0.30 10.05 -6.15
CA SER A 46 0.18 11.43 -6.61
C SER A 46 1.47 12.19 -6.30
N PHE A 47 1.95 12.96 -7.27
CA PHE A 47 3.17 13.75 -7.14
C PHE A 47 2.81 15.24 -7.23
N PRO A 48 2.88 15.99 -6.11
CA PRO A 48 2.68 17.43 -6.15
C PRO A 48 3.72 18.12 -7.04
N GLN A 49 3.35 19.23 -7.66
CA GLN A 49 4.26 20.01 -8.48
C GLN A 49 5.52 20.40 -7.69
N GLY A 50 6.70 20.14 -8.28
CA GLY A 50 8.00 20.44 -7.66
C GLY A 50 8.46 19.46 -6.58
N SER A 51 7.72 18.36 -6.36
CA SER A 51 8.10 17.28 -5.45
C SER A 51 8.36 15.97 -6.20
N ASP A 52 9.52 15.36 -5.95
CA ASP A 52 9.80 13.97 -6.36
C ASP A 52 9.28 12.95 -5.33
N GLU A 53 8.72 13.41 -4.21
CA GLU A 53 8.13 12.55 -3.19
C GLU A 53 6.65 12.32 -3.52
N GLY A 54 6.31 11.07 -3.82
CA GLY A 54 4.96 10.65 -4.17
C GLY A 54 4.14 10.20 -2.97
N GLU A 55 2.89 10.65 -2.91
CA GLU A 55 1.94 10.30 -1.85
C GLU A 55 1.08 9.10 -2.26
N ASP A 56 0.90 8.16 -1.34
CA ASP A 56 0.06 6.99 -1.61
C ASP A 56 -1.42 7.36 -1.69
N TYR A 57 -2.05 7.04 -2.82
CA TYR A 57 -3.50 7.12 -2.93
C TYR A 57 -4.17 5.88 -2.33
N LYS A 58 -5.00 6.09 -1.31
CA LYS A 58 -5.76 5.03 -0.61
C LYS A 58 -7.27 5.09 -0.82
N GLY A 59 -7.75 5.96 -1.72
CA GLY A 59 -9.17 6.13 -2.01
C GLY A 59 -9.77 5.05 -2.92
N GLY A 60 -11.04 5.25 -3.29
CA GLY A 60 -11.77 4.40 -4.24
C GLY A 60 -11.12 4.36 -5.62
N ARG A 61 -11.25 3.23 -6.33
CA ARG A 61 -10.59 3.00 -7.63
C ARG A 61 -11.55 3.04 -8.83
N ASP A 62 -12.76 3.53 -8.59
CA ASP A 62 -13.73 3.90 -9.62
C ASP A 62 -13.42 5.27 -10.22
N LEU A 63 -13.90 5.51 -11.44
CA LEU A 63 -13.64 6.73 -12.20
C LEU A 63 -14.02 8.00 -11.42
N ASP A 64 -15.17 8.02 -10.76
CA ASP A 64 -15.67 9.23 -10.08
C ASP A 64 -14.79 9.62 -8.89
N THR A 65 -14.34 8.64 -8.10
CA THR A 65 -13.45 8.90 -6.96
C THR A 65 -12.06 9.32 -7.44
N LEU A 66 -11.53 8.67 -8.48
CA LEU A 66 -10.24 9.03 -9.07
C LEU A 66 -10.28 10.43 -9.70
N ARG A 67 -11.36 10.79 -10.39
CA ARG A 67 -11.56 12.13 -10.97
C ARG A 67 -11.53 13.20 -9.88
N LYS A 68 -12.30 13.03 -8.81
CA LYS A 68 -12.31 13.97 -7.69
C LYS A 68 -10.94 14.14 -7.06
N HIS A 69 -10.18 13.04 -6.94
CA HIS A 69 -8.81 13.12 -6.46
C HIS A 69 -7.92 13.89 -7.42
N ALA A 70 -7.94 13.57 -8.72
CA ALA A 70 -7.17 14.29 -9.73
C ALA A 70 -7.50 15.79 -9.76
N GLU A 71 -8.79 16.17 -9.68
CA GLU A 71 -9.23 17.58 -9.58
C GLU A 71 -8.67 18.28 -8.32
N SER A 72 -8.53 17.54 -7.21
CA SER A 72 -7.93 18.07 -5.97
C SER A 72 -6.42 18.26 -6.04
N LEU A 73 -5.73 17.61 -6.99
CA LEU A 73 -4.28 17.73 -7.21
C LEU A 73 -3.89 18.97 -8.03
N GLY A 74 -4.80 19.94 -8.20
CA GLY A 74 -4.50 21.23 -8.83
C GLY A 74 -3.32 21.97 -8.17
N PRO A 75 -3.06 23.23 -8.58
CA PRO A 75 -1.91 23.99 -8.08
C PRO A 75 -1.80 23.89 -6.55
N ALA A 76 -0.69 23.32 -6.08
CA ALA A 76 -0.47 23.08 -4.67
C ALA A 76 0.40 24.18 -4.08
N CYS A 77 0.34 24.32 -2.75
CA CYS A 77 1.34 25.10 -2.02
C CYS A 77 2.75 24.62 -2.39
N SER A 78 3.56 25.51 -2.97
CA SER A 78 4.94 25.22 -3.36
C SER A 78 5.81 26.46 -3.18
N VAL A 79 7.13 26.29 -3.32
CA VAL A 79 8.11 27.39 -3.21
C VAL A 79 7.84 28.49 -4.25
N ASP A 80 7.34 28.09 -5.43
CA ASP A 80 6.96 28.94 -6.56
C ASP A 80 5.50 29.45 -6.49
N ARG A 81 4.62 28.80 -5.72
CA ARG A 81 3.21 29.17 -5.52
C ARG A 81 2.86 29.34 -4.05
N LYS A 82 3.59 30.23 -3.38
CA LYS A 82 3.36 30.60 -1.96
C LYS A 82 1.96 31.17 -1.72
N ASP A 83 1.32 31.75 -2.74
CA ASP A 83 -0.07 32.23 -2.69
C ASP A 83 -1.09 31.13 -2.36
N LEU A 84 -0.71 29.86 -2.56
CA LEU A 84 -1.56 28.69 -2.29
C LEU A 84 -1.25 28.02 -0.95
N CYS A 85 -0.33 28.56 -0.17
CA CYS A 85 0.10 28.00 1.10
C CYS A 85 -0.72 28.52 2.28
N SER A 86 -1.03 27.64 3.23
CA SER A 86 -1.55 28.05 4.54
C SER A 86 -0.45 28.79 5.32
N PRO A 87 -0.81 29.62 6.33
CA PRO A 87 0.18 30.31 7.16
C PRO A 87 1.22 29.36 7.78
N SER A 88 0.81 28.17 8.20
CA SER A 88 1.71 27.15 8.75
C SER A 88 2.67 26.56 7.70
N MET A 89 2.20 26.37 6.47
CA MET A 89 3.05 25.90 5.38
C MET A 89 4.04 26.99 4.94
N LEU A 90 3.61 28.25 4.90
CA LEU A 90 4.48 29.39 4.62
C LEU A 90 5.62 29.52 5.63
N GLU A 91 5.31 29.49 6.93
CA GLU A 91 6.33 29.55 7.97
C GLU A 91 7.36 28.42 7.84
N ALA A 92 6.89 27.21 7.51
CA ALA A 92 7.77 26.08 7.27
C ALA A 92 8.67 26.30 6.04
N LEU A 93 8.10 26.78 4.92
CA LEU A 93 8.83 27.07 3.69
C LEU A 93 9.90 28.13 3.91
N GLU A 94 9.56 29.27 4.53
CA GLU A 94 10.50 30.35 4.84
C GLU A 94 11.66 29.84 5.70
N LYS A 95 11.36 29.01 6.70
CA LYS A 95 12.37 28.38 7.53
C LYS A 95 13.30 27.49 6.72
N TYR A 96 12.79 26.74 5.75
CA TYR A 96 13.62 25.88 4.89
C TYR A 96 14.43 26.69 3.87
N GLU A 97 13.85 27.72 3.28
CA GLU A 97 14.53 28.64 2.36
C GLU A 97 15.69 29.37 3.05
N ALA A 98 15.49 29.80 4.30
CA ALA A 98 16.50 30.45 5.13
C ALA A 98 17.67 29.53 5.54
N MET A 99 17.54 28.20 5.38
CA MET A 99 18.66 27.29 5.62
C MET A 99 19.69 27.36 4.48
N SER A 100 20.94 27.00 4.78
CA SER A 100 21.90 26.74 3.69
C SER A 100 21.51 25.47 2.94
N GLN A 101 21.91 25.38 1.67
CA GLN A 101 21.70 24.19 0.85
C GLN A 101 22.23 22.92 1.54
N ALA A 102 23.45 22.97 2.07
CA ALA A 102 24.05 21.86 2.82
C ALA A 102 23.20 21.42 4.04
N ARG A 103 22.54 22.36 4.72
CA ARG A 103 21.63 22.03 5.85
C ARG A 103 20.33 21.40 5.37
N ARG A 104 19.76 21.87 4.25
CA ARG A 104 18.57 21.25 3.63
C ARG A 104 18.89 19.81 3.20
N ASP A 105 20.00 19.61 2.51
CA ASP A 105 20.43 18.30 2.00
C ASP A 105 20.69 17.32 3.16
N ALA A 106 21.41 17.76 4.19
CA ALA A 106 21.66 16.93 5.37
C ALA A 106 20.36 16.55 6.10
N LYS A 107 19.39 17.47 6.18
CA LYS A 107 18.08 17.20 6.79
C LYS A 107 17.27 16.22 5.94
N LEU A 108 17.28 16.36 4.61
CA LEU A 108 16.63 15.44 3.69
C LEU A 108 17.22 14.02 3.81
N ILE A 109 18.54 13.89 3.80
CA ILE A 109 19.24 12.61 3.99
C ILE A 109 18.83 11.96 5.32
N LYS A 110 18.80 12.75 6.40
CA LYS A 110 18.39 12.26 7.72
C LYS A 110 16.95 11.73 7.73
N LEU A 111 16.02 12.47 7.11
CA LEU A 111 14.62 12.07 7.01
C LEU A 111 14.46 10.80 6.17
N LYS A 112 15.08 10.75 4.98
CA LYS A 112 15.05 9.57 4.09
C LYS A 112 15.64 8.34 4.76
N ASN A 113 16.77 8.48 5.45
CA ASN A 113 17.38 7.37 6.19
C ASN A 113 16.51 6.87 7.35
N ALA A 114 15.78 7.77 8.02
CA ALA A 114 14.85 7.38 9.08
C ALA A 114 13.68 6.56 8.52
N ILE A 115 13.13 6.97 7.37
CA ILE A 115 12.07 6.24 6.66
C ILE A 115 12.59 4.87 6.20
N LYS A 116 13.72 4.83 5.48
CA LYS A 116 14.32 3.57 5.02
C LYS A 116 14.55 2.58 6.16
N LYS A 117 15.08 3.06 7.28
CA LYS A 117 15.29 2.21 8.47
C LYS A 117 13.97 1.67 9.05
N ALA A 118 12.87 2.43 8.94
CA ALA A 118 11.56 1.97 9.37
C ALA A 118 10.97 0.95 8.39
N GLU A 119 11.15 1.16 7.09
CA GLU A 119 10.75 0.23 6.03
C GLU A 119 11.48 -1.12 6.13
N ASP A 120 12.81 -1.11 6.26
CA ASP A 120 13.63 -2.33 6.41
C ASP A 120 13.17 -3.17 7.62
N LYS A 121 12.83 -2.48 8.73
CA LYS A 121 12.29 -3.14 9.93
C LYS A 121 10.90 -3.72 9.68
N HIS A 122 10.04 -2.99 8.97
CA HIS A 122 8.70 -3.46 8.62
C HIS A 122 8.76 -4.69 7.72
N GLU A 123 9.61 -4.68 6.69
CA GLU A 123 9.81 -5.81 5.79
C GLU A 123 10.33 -7.04 6.54
N THR A 124 11.31 -6.86 7.42
CA THR A 124 11.84 -7.94 8.26
C THR A 124 10.74 -8.56 9.14
N LEU A 125 9.90 -7.71 9.74
CA LEU A 125 8.77 -8.16 10.56
C LEU A 125 7.74 -8.94 9.72
N GLN A 126 7.39 -8.43 8.53
CA GLN A 126 6.43 -9.07 7.63
C GLN A 126 6.91 -10.45 7.19
N LYS A 127 8.17 -10.58 6.76
CA LYS A 127 8.78 -11.88 6.39
C LYS A 127 8.76 -12.85 7.57
N GLY A 128 9.14 -12.39 8.76
CA GLY A 128 9.10 -13.20 9.98
C GLY A 128 7.70 -13.73 10.30
N LEU A 129 6.69 -12.87 10.20
CA LEU A 129 5.30 -13.25 10.43
C LEU A 129 4.78 -14.22 9.37
N SER A 130 5.13 -14.02 8.09
CA SER A 130 4.74 -14.95 7.00
C SER A 130 5.29 -16.35 7.26
N SER A 131 6.58 -16.47 7.57
CA SER A 131 7.20 -17.76 7.87
C SER A 131 6.59 -18.43 9.11
N GLN A 132 6.27 -17.65 10.15
CA GLN A 132 5.59 -18.18 11.34
C GLN A 132 4.18 -18.68 11.02
N TYR A 133 3.43 -17.93 10.21
CA TYR A 133 2.09 -18.30 9.78
C TYR A 133 2.10 -19.58 8.94
N GLU A 134 3.00 -19.68 7.97
CA GLU A 134 3.19 -20.89 7.14
C GLU A 134 3.55 -22.11 8.00
N ALA A 135 4.51 -21.96 8.92
CA ALA A 135 4.89 -23.04 9.83
C ALA A 135 3.74 -23.48 10.76
N SER A 136 2.93 -22.53 11.24
CA SER A 136 1.74 -22.82 12.04
C SER A 136 0.68 -23.58 11.24
N ASN A 137 0.39 -23.13 10.01
CA ASN A 137 -0.57 -23.78 9.12
C ASN A 137 -0.13 -25.20 8.75
N GLN A 138 1.15 -25.42 8.45
CA GLN A 138 1.67 -26.75 8.17
C GLN A 138 1.49 -27.70 9.36
N LYS A 139 1.75 -27.23 10.59
CA LYS A 139 1.52 -28.01 11.81
C LYS A 139 0.04 -28.33 12.02
N LEU A 140 -0.84 -27.36 11.78
CA LEU A 140 -2.29 -27.53 11.88
C LEU A 140 -2.80 -28.59 10.90
N GLU A 141 -2.41 -28.51 9.63
CA GLU A 141 -2.83 -29.48 8.60
C GLU A 141 -2.26 -30.88 8.86
N ALA A 142 -1.00 -30.97 9.30
CA ALA A 142 -0.42 -32.26 9.70
C ALA A 142 -1.17 -32.89 10.89
N LEU A 143 -1.57 -32.08 11.88
CA LEU A 143 -2.36 -32.55 13.01
C LEU A 143 -3.77 -32.99 12.56
N ARG A 144 -4.41 -32.23 11.67
CA ARG A 144 -5.72 -32.58 11.11
C ARG A 144 -5.68 -33.93 10.40
N GLU A 145 -4.73 -34.14 9.50
CA GLU A 145 -4.63 -35.41 8.79
C GLU A 145 -4.28 -36.57 9.72
N LYS A 146 -3.44 -36.34 10.74
CA LYS A 146 -3.15 -37.34 11.77
C LYS A 146 -4.38 -37.76 12.57
N LEU A 147 -5.23 -36.81 12.97
CA LEU A 147 -6.40 -37.08 13.82
C LEU A 147 -7.65 -37.50 13.03
N LYS A 148 -7.70 -37.22 11.72
CA LYS A 148 -8.81 -37.58 10.83
C LYS A 148 -9.29 -39.04 10.92
N PRO A 149 -8.42 -40.08 10.93
CA PRO A 149 -8.89 -41.46 11.07
C PRO A 149 -9.53 -41.71 12.44
N ASP A 150 -8.95 -41.21 13.52
CA ASP A 150 -9.48 -41.38 14.88
C ASP A 150 -10.84 -40.69 15.02
N ILE A 151 -10.98 -39.48 14.49
CA ILE A 151 -12.25 -38.75 14.45
C ILE A 151 -13.31 -39.54 13.70
N LYS A 152 -12.97 -40.12 12.53
CA LYS A 152 -13.89 -40.96 11.76
C LYS A 152 -14.35 -42.19 12.55
N LEU A 153 -13.41 -42.89 13.17
CA LEU A 153 -13.70 -44.09 13.96
C LEU A 153 -14.56 -43.75 15.17
N MET A 154 -14.23 -42.67 15.88
CA MET A 154 -14.98 -42.18 17.04
C MET A 154 -16.41 -41.80 16.67
N ASN A 155 -16.61 -41.08 15.57
CA ASN A 155 -17.95 -40.72 15.08
C ASN A 155 -18.78 -41.97 14.75
N HIS A 156 -18.17 -43.00 14.17
CA HIS A 156 -18.85 -44.27 13.91
C HIS A 156 -19.25 -44.97 15.21
N ALA A 157 -18.34 -45.04 16.20
CA ALA A 157 -18.62 -45.64 17.50
C ALA A 157 -19.77 -44.91 18.24
N ILE A 158 -19.77 -43.58 18.25
CA ILE A 158 -20.84 -42.77 18.83
C ILE A 158 -22.18 -43.10 18.17
N LYS A 159 -22.23 -43.19 16.84
CA LYS A 159 -23.46 -43.51 16.09
C LYS A 159 -24.02 -44.88 16.48
N LEU A 160 -23.16 -45.90 16.58
CA LEU A 160 -23.58 -47.26 16.97
C LEU A 160 -24.11 -47.31 18.40
N MET A 161 -23.40 -46.71 19.35
CA MET A 161 -23.80 -46.68 20.76
C MET A 161 -25.16 -45.98 20.95
N ASN A 162 -25.41 -44.90 20.20
CA ASN A 162 -26.70 -44.21 20.25
C ASN A 162 -27.86 -45.03 19.65
N HIS A 163 -27.61 -45.86 18.62
CA HIS A 163 -28.63 -46.78 18.07
C HIS A 163 -28.90 -47.98 18.98
N ALA A 164 -27.90 -48.44 19.75
CA ALA A 164 -28.08 -49.54 20.70
C ALA A 164 -28.88 -49.12 21.94
N ALA A 165 -28.96 -47.81 22.22
CA ALA A 165 -29.66 -47.25 23.37
C ALA A 165 -31.16 -46.96 23.12
N THR A 166 -31.66 -47.07 21.88
CA THR A 166 -33.11 -46.95 21.60
C THR A 166 -33.83 -48.28 21.93
N PRO A 167 -34.81 -48.29 22.85
CA PRO A 167 -35.54 -49.50 23.21
C PRO A 167 -36.29 -50.05 21.98
N LYS A 168 -36.23 -51.37 21.77
CA LYS A 168 -37.15 -52.04 20.84
C LYS A 168 -38.56 -51.96 21.43
N GLU A 169 -39.41 -51.13 20.83
CA GLU A 169 -40.88 -51.26 20.95
C GLU A 169 -41.36 -52.58 20.32
#